data_AF-A0A2S5QWV7-F1
#
_entry.id   AF-A0A2S5QWV7-F1
#
_cell.length_a   1.000
_cell.length_b   1.000
_cell.length_c   1.000
_cell.angle_alpha   90.00
_cell.angle_beta   90.00
_cell.angle_gamma   90.00
#
_symmetry.space_group_name_H-M   'P 1'
#
loop_
_entity.id
_entity.type
_entity.pdbx_description
1 polymer ?
#
loop_
_entity_poly.entity_id
_entity_poly.type
_entity_poly.pdbx_seq_one_letter_code
_entity_poly.pdbx_strand_id
1 'polypeptide(L)'
;MLSSSYLQKSRNGVYFARFVIPAPQRSPTESRDFKLSTGTKDPRHAKSTARYLRVLFDSYLMENATVTRTSAIAYLQARMKKPTTPPMPFGVKIKGQGFDIELTDLGPEDVGNMDELIEGVMNGVARTSLSTVALWDRPAEPAPAPPPVQEVHAPTINEPGRLSPAASKTVGRLVKEYLKYEEERATEKEIGVKKVPQVRTRLKPFIDRFSARHVGTLTPLDLEQYRKDLAYYPKNIDKLPAAAGHPFDTLIKRVRAKTLLGRDGQPAQTITQNTLDGYLTVAANFLEFCKRQYAVNPSLLDGFKVKTTQARKGVTRRAFNQKELQQIFGSDYYRDGSYNRSYQYWIIHLAAFTGARVNELSQLTTSDIKQDDEGLWYFNITATEDDGKTVKNEESRRIIPVHQKLIELGFIEYVEAKRTEVEEAGNPINLFDLNKAKADGYGKAASQWFNTKYLRDYLKVDDKNVVFHSFRHRFISSLAQAILDASGLSEEAANKERIPEALILRRLVGHSVAHSMTAGRGQFDVHTDTYTGAFSIKSMKRVIDRLDYPGVEFYPYQMPDDGVKKRMR
;
A
#
# COMPACT_ATOMS: atom_id res chain seq x y z
N MET A 1 25.44 -11.61 -12.03
CA MET A 1 24.88 -11.78 -13.38
C MET A 1 23.59 -12.59 -13.32
N LEU A 2 22.43 -11.95 -13.57
CA LEU A 2 21.17 -12.61 -13.95
C LEU A 2 20.45 -11.68 -14.94
N SER A 3 21.03 -11.53 -16.14
CA SER A 3 20.32 -10.98 -17.29
C SER A 3 19.48 -12.10 -17.92
N SER A 4 18.41 -11.77 -18.65
CA SER A 4 17.73 -12.62 -19.66
C SER A 4 16.55 -13.54 -19.23
N SER A 5 15.43 -13.00 -18.77
CA SER A 5 14.15 -13.74 -18.81
C SER A 5 13.24 -13.39 -20.01
N TYR A 6 13.51 -12.29 -20.73
CA TYR A 6 12.68 -11.82 -21.86
C TYR A 6 13.36 -11.82 -23.23
N LEU A 7 14.69 -12.00 -23.29
CA LEU A 7 15.48 -12.07 -24.52
C LEU A 7 16.26 -13.37 -24.56
N GLN A 8 16.06 -14.17 -25.60
CA GLN A 8 16.75 -15.44 -25.79
C GLN A 8 17.54 -15.42 -27.08
N LYS A 9 18.83 -15.77 -27.02
CA LYS A 9 19.70 -15.86 -28.20
C LYS A 9 19.52 -17.22 -28.88
N SER A 10 19.32 -17.24 -30.19
CA SER A 10 19.30 -18.48 -30.97
C SER A 10 20.72 -18.99 -31.27
N ARG A 11 20.82 -20.24 -31.73
CA ARG A 11 22.08 -20.86 -32.20
C ARG A 11 22.78 -20.02 -33.29
N ASN A 12 22.01 -19.30 -34.12
CA ASN A 12 22.53 -18.47 -35.21
C ASN A 12 22.83 -17.02 -34.79
N GLY A 13 22.78 -16.72 -33.49
CA GLY A 13 23.13 -15.43 -32.91
C GLY A 13 22.02 -14.37 -32.93
N VAL A 14 20.86 -14.64 -33.54
CA VAL A 14 19.70 -13.73 -33.56
C VAL A 14 18.91 -13.82 -32.26
N TYR A 15 18.48 -12.68 -31.73
CA TYR A 15 17.74 -12.59 -30.47
C TYR A 15 16.22 -12.68 -30.66
N PHE A 16 15.55 -13.33 -29.72
CA PHE A 16 14.10 -13.51 -29.65
C PHE A 16 13.52 -12.86 -28.40
N ALA A 17 12.45 -12.10 -28.56
CA ALA A 17 11.66 -11.58 -27.45
C ALA A 17 10.60 -12.60 -27.03
N ARG A 18 10.45 -12.83 -25.72
CA ARG A 18 9.47 -13.75 -25.12
C ARG A 18 8.28 -12.97 -24.56
N PHE A 19 7.06 -13.40 -24.92
CA PHE A 19 5.79 -12.80 -24.50
C PHE A 19 4.95 -13.84 -23.77
N VAL A 20 4.29 -13.43 -22.68
CA VAL A 20 3.46 -14.30 -21.82
C VAL A 20 2.03 -13.80 -21.89
N ILE A 21 1.09 -14.67 -22.25
CA ILE A 21 -0.34 -14.34 -22.28
C ILE A 21 -0.94 -14.61 -20.89
N PRO A 22 -1.56 -13.62 -20.22
CA PRO A 22 -2.17 -13.81 -18.90
C PRO A 22 -3.28 -14.86 -18.92
N ALA A 23 -3.37 -15.68 -17.86
CA ALA A 23 -4.37 -16.74 -17.73
C ALA A 23 -5.84 -16.32 -18.03
N PRO A 24 -6.34 -15.15 -17.59
CA PRO A 24 -7.72 -14.75 -17.88
C PRO A 24 -7.98 -14.35 -19.34
N GLN A 25 -6.93 -14.03 -20.11
CA GLN A 25 -7.03 -13.59 -21.51
C GLN A 25 -6.57 -14.66 -22.50
N ARG A 26 -6.04 -15.77 -21.99
CA ARG A 26 -5.42 -16.85 -22.77
C ARG A 26 -6.46 -17.84 -23.27
N SER A 27 -6.40 -18.18 -24.55
CA SER A 27 -7.22 -19.26 -25.12
C SER A 27 -6.90 -20.62 -24.45
N PRO A 28 -7.89 -21.46 -24.12
CA PRO A 28 -7.68 -22.73 -23.40
C PRO A 28 -6.75 -23.73 -24.10
N THR A 29 -6.58 -23.60 -25.42
CA THR A 29 -5.85 -24.57 -26.27
C THR A 29 -4.42 -24.14 -26.61
N GLU A 30 -3.94 -22.98 -26.13
CA GLU A 30 -2.64 -22.42 -26.52
C GLU A 30 -1.61 -22.30 -25.38
N SER A 31 -0.33 -22.29 -25.77
CA SER A 31 0.81 -22.12 -24.86
C SER A 31 0.72 -20.83 -24.04
N ARG A 32 1.24 -20.87 -22.80
CA ARG A 32 1.36 -19.71 -21.90
C ARG A 32 2.17 -18.57 -22.52
N ASP A 33 3.10 -18.89 -23.41
CA ASP A 33 4.03 -17.95 -23.98
C ASP A 33 4.37 -18.26 -25.44
N PHE A 34 4.85 -17.22 -26.13
CA PHE A 34 5.40 -17.32 -27.47
C PHE A 34 6.64 -16.45 -27.64
N LYS A 35 7.40 -16.71 -28.69
CA LYS A 35 8.65 -16.01 -29.00
C LYS A 35 8.55 -15.35 -30.37
N LEU A 36 9.09 -14.14 -30.47
CA LEU A 36 9.18 -13.39 -31.72
C LEU A 36 10.62 -12.99 -31.99
N SER A 37 11.12 -13.24 -33.21
CA SER A 37 12.47 -12.83 -33.60
C SER A 37 12.57 -11.31 -33.65
N THR A 38 13.64 -10.74 -33.09
CA THR A 38 13.92 -9.30 -33.19
C THR A 38 14.57 -8.93 -34.52
N GLY A 39 14.93 -9.92 -35.35
CA GLY A 39 15.56 -9.72 -36.66
C GLY A 39 17.02 -9.26 -36.62
N THR A 40 17.62 -9.12 -35.44
CA THR A 40 18.99 -8.62 -35.26
C THR A 40 19.86 -9.53 -34.38
N LYS A 41 21.16 -9.53 -34.70
CA LYS A 41 22.22 -10.19 -33.91
C LYS A 41 22.86 -9.25 -32.88
N ASP A 42 22.59 -7.94 -32.97
CA ASP A 42 23.10 -6.96 -32.01
C ASP A 42 22.24 -6.99 -30.74
N PRO A 43 22.83 -7.26 -29.56
CA PRO A 43 22.12 -7.28 -28.28
C PRO A 43 21.40 -5.95 -27.96
N ARG A 44 21.96 -4.80 -28.36
CA ARG A 44 21.39 -3.47 -28.07
C ARG A 44 20.12 -3.23 -28.87
N HIS A 45 20.20 -3.43 -30.19
CA HIS A 45 19.04 -3.35 -31.07
C HIS A 45 17.99 -4.41 -30.73
N ALA A 46 18.40 -5.63 -30.37
CA ALA A 46 17.48 -6.68 -29.93
C ALA A 46 16.71 -6.27 -28.67
N LYS A 47 17.38 -5.62 -27.70
CA LYS A 47 16.78 -5.13 -26.47
C LYS A 47 15.79 -3.99 -26.72
N SER A 48 16.13 -3.07 -27.61
CA SER A 48 15.24 -1.99 -28.04
C SER A 48 13.99 -2.54 -28.74
N THR A 49 14.18 -3.40 -29.75
CA THR A 49 13.06 -4.04 -30.48
C THR A 49 12.18 -4.88 -29.55
N ALA A 50 12.77 -5.65 -28.62
CA ALA A 50 12.00 -6.45 -27.67
C ALA A 50 11.16 -5.61 -26.71
N ARG A 51 11.67 -4.45 -26.25
CA ARG A 51 10.93 -3.51 -25.40
C ARG A 51 9.78 -2.86 -26.15
N TYR A 52 10.05 -2.37 -27.36
CA TYR A 52 9.03 -1.79 -28.25
C TYR A 52 7.88 -2.77 -28.51
N LEU A 53 8.20 -4.01 -28.88
CA LEU A 53 7.20 -5.05 -29.11
C LEU A 53 6.43 -5.42 -27.84
N ARG A 54 6.99 -5.20 -26.64
CA ARG A 54 6.32 -5.50 -25.37
C ARG A 54 5.30 -4.44 -24.99
N VAL A 55 5.62 -3.17 -25.19
CA VAL A 55 4.64 -2.08 -25.04
C VAL A 55 3.46 -2.31 -25.99
N LEU A 56 3.75 -2.63 -27.25
CA LEU A 56 2.70 -2.98 -28.22
C LEU A 56 1.88 -4.19 -27.79
N PHE A 57 2.52 -5.20 -27.23
CA PHE A 57 1.83 -6.39 -26.75
C PHE A 57 0.96 -6.09 -25.51
N ASP A 58 1.41 -5.26 -24.58
CA ASP A 58 0.65 -4.89 -23.39
C ASP A 58 -0.56 -4.02 -23.75
N SER A 59 -0.41 -3.06 -24.70
CA SER A 59 -1.55 -2.35 -25.29
C SER A 59 -2.54 -3.31 -25.97
N TYR A 60 -2.02 -4.27 -26.72
CA TYR A 60 -2.84 -5.30 -27.35
C TYR A 60 -3.60 -6.16 -26.32
N LEU A 61 -3.00 -6.48 -25.17
CA LEU A 61 -3.67 -7.18 -24.06
C LEU A 61 -4.76 -6.32 -23.40
N MET A 62 -4.61 -4.99 -23.36
CA MET A 62 -5.61 -4.09 -22.79
C MET A 62 -6.84 -3.92 -23.70
N GLU A 63 -6.62 -3.97 -25.01
CA GLU A 63 -7.67 -3.78 -26.02
C GLU A 63 -8.45 -5.08 -26.31
N ASN A 64 -7.90 -6.24 -25.97
CA ASN A 64 -8.48 -7.53 -26.35
C ASN A 64 -8.80 -8.39 -25.12
N ALA A 65 -10.07 -8.77 -24.97
CA ALA A 65 -10.54 -9.63 -23.88
C ALA A 65 -9.99 -11.07 -23.99
N THR A 66 -9.74 -11.55 -25.21
CA THR A 66 -9.11 -12.85 -25.49
C THR A 66 -8.01 -12.70 -26.53
N VAL A 67 -6.88 -13.37 -26.31
CA VAL A 67 -5.69 -13.24 -27.14
C VAL A 67 -5.19 -14.62 -27.57
N THR A 68 -5.08 -14.79 -28.90
CA THR A 68 -4.45 -15.95 -29.52
C THR A 68 -3.02 -15.62 -29.94
N ARG A 69 -2.14 -16.61 -29.89
CA ARG A 69 -0.74 -16.51 -30.29
C ARG A 69 -0.61 -16.03 -31.73
N THR A 70 -1.43 -16.56 -32.64
CA THR A 70 -1.38 -16.19 -34.06
C THR A 70 -1.74 -14.72 -34.29
N SER A 71 -2.79 -14.22 -33.62
CA SER A 71 -3.20 -12.82 -33.72
C SER A 71 -2.16 -11.87 -33.11
N ALA A 72 -1.61 -12.23 -31.94
CA ALA A 72 -0.55 -11.46 -31.29
C ALA A 72 0.74 -11.40 -32.13
N ILE A 73 1.17 -12.52 -32.73
CA ILE A 73 2.36 -12.54 -33.59
C ILE A 73 2.14 -11.69 -34.84
N ALA A 74 0.99 -11.83 -35.52
CA ALA A 74 0.67 -11.05 -36.71
C ALA A 74 0.61 -9.54 -36.41
N TYR A 75 -0.01 -9.18 -35.28
CA TYR A 75 -0.10 -7.80 -34.79
C TYR A 75 1.29 -7.18 -34.60
N LEU A 76 2.19 -7.93 -33.97
CA LEU A 76 3.56 -7.49 -33.70
C LEU A 76 4.43 -7.45 -34.96
N GLN A 77 4.37 -8.48 -35.82
CA GLN A 77 5.15 -8.55 -37.06
C GLN A 77 4.79 -7.45 -38.07
N ALA A 78 3.49 -7.14 -38.20
CA ALA A 78 3.02 -6.06 -39.08
C ALA A 78 3.60 -4.69 -38.69
N ARG A 79 3.97 -4.52 -37.41
CA ARG A 79 4.49 -3.27 -36.84
C ARG A 79 6.02 -3.29 -36.64
N MET A 80 6.71 -4.30 -37.19
CA MET A 80 8.17 -4.44 -37.14
C MET A 80 8.93 -3.75 -38.30
N LYS A 81 8.33 -3.50 -39.48
CA LYS A 81 9.03 -2.89 -40.63
C LYS A 81 9.01 -1.35 -40.57
N LYS A 82 10.21 -0.73 -40.61
CA LYS A 82 10.50 0.70 -40.35
C LYS A 82 9.84 1.70 -41.32
N PRO A 83 9.57 2.95 -40.86
CA PRO A 83 9.53 4.16 -41.71
C PRO A 83 10.83 5.00 -41.65
N THR A 84 10.95 5.88 -42.65
CA THR A 84 12.08 6.69 -43.16
C THR A 84 12.17 8.11 -42.59
N THR A 85 12.34 8.24 -41.27
CA THR A 85 12.61 9.55 -40.61
C THR A 85 13.74 9.31 -39.61
N PRO A 86 14.68 10.26 -39.40
CA PRO A 86 15.72 10.07 -38.39
C PRO A 86 15.03 9.76 -37.07
N PRO A 87 15.50 8.77 -36.31
CA PRO A 87 14.81 8.36 -35.10
C PRO A 87 14.79 9.57 -34.17
N MET A 88 13.59 9.95 -33.75
CA MET A 88 13.44 10.96 -32.72
C MET A 88 14.27 10.52 -31.51
N PRO A 89 15.06 11.41 -30.88
CA PRO A 89 15.53 11.13 -29.54
C PRO A 89 14.28 10.89 -28.71
N PHE A 90 14.32 9.79 -27.98
CA PHE A 90 13.17 9.18 -27.35
C PHE A 90 12.19 10.21 -26.81
N GLY A 91 10.96 10.17 -27.37
CA GLY A 91 9.83 10.78 -26.75
C GLY A 91 8.88 11.59 -27.62
N VAL A 92 9.28 12.73 -28.21
CA VAL A 92 8.31 13.74 -28.68
C VAL A 92 7.45 13.22 -29.81
N LYS A 93 6.11 13.17 -29.71
CA LYS A 93 5.31 13.44 -30.92
C LYS A 93 4.03 14.22 -30.67
N ILE A 94 3.92 15.31 -31.44
CA ILE A 94 2.84 16.30 -31.46
C ILE A 94 1.67 15.83 -32.32
N LYS A 95 0.41 15.96 -31.88
CA LYS A 95 -0.74 15.93 -32.81
C LYS A 95 -1.94 16.81 -32.39
N GLY A 96 -1.99 18.03 -32.93
CA GLY A 96 -3.16 18.93 -32.99
C GLY A 96 -2.74 20.38 -33.30
N GLN A 97 -3.66 21.27 -33.73
CA GLN A 97 -3.40 22.72 -33.79
C GLN A 97 -3.43 23.31 -32.37
N GLY A 98 -2.39 23.05 -31.59
CA GLY A 98 -2.27 23.44 -30.18
C GLY A 98 -1.21 22.62 -29.45
N PHE A 99 -0.58 23.20 -28.43
CA PHE A 99 0.70 22.81 -27.80
C PHE A 99 0.68 21.48 -27.00
N ASP A 100 0.45 20.33 -27.63
CA ASP A 100 0.62 19.00 -27.00
C ASP A 100 1.86 18.28 -27.55
N ILE A 101 2.93 18.23 -26.74
CA ILE A 101 4.23 17.61 -27.04
C ILE A 101 4.66 16.72 -25.85
N GLU A 102 4.87 15.41 -26.05
CA GLU A 102 5.12 14.44 -24.95
C GLU A 102 6.39 13.58 -25.18
N LEU A 103 7.28 13.36 -24.18
CA LEU A 103 8.61 12.69 -24.32
C LEU A 103 8.97 11.57 -23.32
N THR A 104 9.56 10.42 -23.74
CA THR A 104 10.30 9.45 -22.86
C THR A 104 11.25 8.41 -23.54
N ASP A 105 12.49 8.29 -23.00
CA ASP A 105 13.39 7.11 -22.74
C ASP A 105 14.90 7.24 -23.16
N LEU A 106 15.74 8.01 -22.46
CA LEU A 106 17.21 8.01 -22.62
C LEU A 106 17.93 7.12 -21.59
N GLY A 107 19.15 6.63 -21.92
CA GLY A 107 20.09 5.95 -21.01
C GLY A 107 21.27 6.85 -20.59
N PRO A 108 22.17 6.40 -19.67
CA PRO A 108 23.09 7.25 -18.89
C PRO A 108 24.11 8.07 -19.70
N GLU A 109 24.54 7.59 -20.85
CA GLU A 109 25.44 8.30 -21.77
C GLU A 109 24.75 9.40 -22.61
N ASP A 110 23.42 9.45 -22.65
CA ASP A 110 22.65 10.44 -23.42
C ASP A 110 22.01 11.54 -22.55
N VAL A 111 22.33 11.58 -21.25
CA VAL A 111 21.67 12.40 -20.22
C VAL A 111 21.95 13.90 -20.36
N GLY A 112 22.93 14.29 -21.18
CA GLY A 112 23.32 15.69 -21.36
C GLY A 112 22.24 16.62 -21.93
N ASN A 113 21.24 16.08 -22.64
CA ASN A 113 20.26 16.90 -23.39
C ASN A 113 18.82 16.88 -22.84
N MET A 114 18.60 16.32 -21.64
CA MET A 114 17.26 16.25 -21.02
C MET A 114 16.84 17.52 -20.28
N ASP A 115 17.79 18.39 -19.92
CA ASP A 115 17.50 19.64 -19.21
C ASP A 115 16.96 20.72 -20.16
N GLU A 116 17.50 20.82 -21.40
CA GLU A 116 17.01 21.74 -22.46
C GLU A 116 15.55 21.46 -22.89
N LEU A 117 15.15 20.19 -22.79
CA LEU A 117 13.83 19.69 -23.18
C LEU A 117 12.74 20.06 -22.17
N ILE A 118 13.09 20.04 -20.88
CA ILE A 118 12.21 20.46 -19.78
C ILE A 118 12.10 22.00 -19.78
N GLU A 119 13.19 22.72 -20.06
CA GLU A 119 13.18 24.17 -20.28
C GLU A 119 12.25 24.57 -21.44
N GLY A 120 12.25 23.81 -22.54
CA GLY A 120 11.37 24.04 -23.70
C GLY A 120 9.88 23.81 -23.42
N VAL A 121 9.53 22.81 -22.60
CA VAL A 121 8.13 22.53 -22.22
C VAL A 121 7.62 23.53 -21.19
N MET A 122 8.46 23.97 -20.25
CA MET A 122 8.09 24.99 -19.26
C MET A 122 7.89 26.38 -19.89
N ASN A 123 8.60 26.69 -20.98
CA ASN A 123 8.39 27.92 -21.75
C ASN A 123 7.16 27.89 -22.69
N GLY A 124 6.53 26.73 -22.88
CA GLY A 124 5.46 26.50 -23.87
C GLY A 124 4.02 26.48 -23.34
N VAL A 125 3.79 26.73 -22.04
CA VAL A 125 2.47 26.61 -21.36
C VAL A 125 1.53 27.79 -21.70
N ALA A 126 1.27 28.01 -22.98
CA ALA A 126 0.22 28.91 -23.45
C ALA A 126 -0.60 28.25 -24.57
N ARG A 127 -1.83 27.81 -24.21
CA ARG A 127 -2.98 27.38 -25.07
C ARG A 127 -2.93 25.88 -25.47
N THR A 128 -3.94 25.02 -25.30
CA THR A 128 -5.41 25.19 -25.50
C THR A 128 -6.16 23.98 -24.93
N SER A 129 -7.41 24.17 -24.47
CA SER A 129 -8.37 23.15 -24.03
C SER A 129 -9.04 22.42 -25.21
N LEU A 130 -9.35 21.12 -25.10
CA LEU A 130 -10.27 20.45 -26.03
C LEU A 130 -11.22 19.43 -25.37
N SER A 131 -12.49 19.62 -25.66
CA SER A 131 -13.65 18.78 -25.36
C SER A 131 -14.31 18.26 -26.65
N THR A 132 -14.90 17.06 -26.57
CA THR A 132 -16.00 16.49 -27.41
C THR A 132 -15.63 15.64 -28.64
N VAL A 133 -16.32 14.49 -28.80
CA VAL A 133 -16.89 13.81 -30.00
C VAL A 133 -16.98 12.30 -29.68
N ALA A 134 -18.13 11.76 -29.24
CA ALA A 134 -19.30 11.25 -29.98
C ALA A 134 -19.18 9.79 -30.49
N LEU A 135 -20.12 8.96 -30.02
CA LEU A 135 -20.37 7.54 -30.28
C LEU A 135 -20.80 7.24 -31.72
N TRP A 136 -20.41 6.09 -32.28
CA TRP A 136 -21.04 5.49 -33.46
C TRP A 136 -21.30 3.98 -33.25
N ASP A 137 -22.55 3.58 -33.55
CA ASP A 137 -23.12 2.22 -33.46
C ASP A 137 -22.60 1.27 -34.56
N ARG A 138 -22.66 -0.05 -34.30
CA ARG A 138 -22.56 -1.09 -35.34
C ARG A 138 -23.65 -2.16 -35.18
N PRO A 139 -24.22 -2.70 -36.29
CA PRO A 139 -25.32 -3.65 -36.28
C PRO A 139 -24.84 -5.10 -36.05
N ALA A 140 -25.77 -5.93 -35.58
CA ALA A 140 -25.56 -7.31 -35.13
C ALA A 140 -25.59 -8.37 -36.26
N GLU A 141 -24.77 -9.41 -36.12
CA GLU A 141 -24.91 -10.70 -36.84
C GLU A 141 -25.00 -11.87 -35.84
N PRO A 142 -25.68 -12.99 -36.19
CA PRO A 142 -26.11 -14.00 -35.24
C PRO A 142 -25.06 -15.09 -34.98
N ALA A 143 -25.05 -15.62 -33.74
CA ALA A 143 -24.11 -16.63 -33.28
C ALA A 143 -24.46 -18.07 -33.73
N PRO A 144 -23.48 -18.97 -33.97
CA PRO A 144 -23.73 -20.38 -34.28
C PRO A 144 -23.92 -21.25 -33.03
N ALA A 145 -24.65 -22.35 -33.19
CA ALA A 145 -25.06 -23.29 -32.13
C ALA A 145 -23.92 -24.18 -31.59
N PRO A 146 -24.00 -24.65 -30.33
CA PRO A 146 -22.93 -25.42 -29.68
C PRO A 146 -22.97 -26.94 -30.02
N PRO A 147 -21.83 -27.65 -29.95
CA PRO A 147 -21.76 -29.10 -30.14
C PRO A 147 -22.12 -29.91 -28.87
N PRO A 148 -22.42 -31.22 -29.00
CA PRO A 148 -23.01 -32.02 -27.92
C PRO A 148 -22.00 -32.45 -26.85
N VAL A 149 -22.52 -32.57 -25.62
CA VAL A 149 -21.78 -32.83 -24.37
C VAL A 149 -21.53 -34.32 -24.20
N GLN A 150 -20.29 -34.72 -23.91
CA GLN A 150 -19.96 -36.03 -23.34
C GLN A 150 -20.00 -35.94 -21.81
N GLU A 151 -20.79 -36.81 -21.18
CA GLU A 151 -20.89 -36.93 -19.73
C GLU A 151 -19.62 -37.53 -19.14
N VAL A 152 -18.91 -36.72 -18.35
CA VAL A 152 -17.87 -37.18 -17.43
C VAL A 152 -18.45 -37.06 -16.03
N HIS A 153 -18.60 -38.18 -15.33
CA HIS A 153 -19.13 -38.23 -13.97
C HIS A 153 -18.27 -37.37 -13.02
N ALA A 154 -18.78 -36.18 -12.66
CA ALA A 154 -18.28 -35.36 -11.57
C ALA A 154 -18.80 -35.90 -10.22
N PRO A 155 -18.03 -35.78 -9.12
CA PRO A 155 -18.51 -36.12 -7.79
C PRO A 155 -19.76 -35.29 -7.48
N THR A 156 -20.75 -35.93 -6.87
CA THR A 156 -22.09 -35.39 -6.57
C THR A 156 -22.03 -33.97 -6.03
N ILE A 157 -22.33 -33.00 -6.91
CA ILE A 157 -22.57 -31.61 -6.56
C ILE A 157 -23.90 -31.61 -5.78
N ASN A 158 -23.85 -31.32 -4.48
CA ASN A 158 -25.05 -31.14 -3.66
C ASN A 158 -25.94 -30.08 -4.31
N GLU A 159 -27.23 -30.40 -4.52
CA GLU A 159 -28.19 -29.56 -5.24
C GLU A 159 -28.23 -28.12 -4.70
N PRO A 160 -28.04 -27.10 -5.56
CA PRO A 160 -28.07 -25.70 -5.14
C PRO A 160 -29.48 -25.31 -4.67
N GLY A 161 -29.58 -24.88 -3.40
CA GLY A 161 -30.81 -24.33 -2.81
C GLY A 161 -31.32 -25.09 -1.58
N ARG A 162 -30.86 -26.32 -1.34
CA ARG A 162 -31.13 -27.04 -0.09
C ARG A 162 -29.97 -26.85 0.87
N LEU A 163 -30.24 -26.36 2.08
CA LEU A 163 -29.23 -26.25 3.14
C LEU A 163 -28.57 -27.61 3.36
N SER A 164 -27.24 -27.64 3.38
CA SER A 164 -26.49 -28.89 3.55
C SER A 164 -26.66 -29.47 4.95
N PRO A 165 -26.29 -30.75 5.21
CA PRO A 165 -26.19 -31.26 6.57
C PRO A 165 -25.26 -30.43 7.47
N ALA A 166 -24.38 -29.59 6.90
CA ALA A 166 -23.59 -28.65 7.68
C ALA A 166 -24.43 -27.52 8.31
N ALA A 167 -25.62 -27.24 7.79
CA ALA A 167 -26.55 -26.25 8.35
C ALA A 167 -27.10 -26.65 9.72
N SER A 168 -27.14 -27.95 10.03
CA SER A 168 -27.49 -28.49 11.36
C SER A 168 -26.31 -28.51 12.32
N LYS A 169 -25.11 -28.07 11.91
CA LYS A 169 -24.02 -27.85 12.85
C LYS A 169 -24.27 -26.56 13.63
N THR A 170 -23.83 -26.55 14.88
CA THR A 170 -23.85 -25.35 15.72
C THR A 170 -22.82 -24.33 15.26
N VAL A 171 -23.10 -23.04 15.48
CA VAL A 171 -22.15 -21.96 15.19
C VAL A 171 -20.82 -22.20 15.90
N GLY A 172 -20.84 -22.62 17.17
CA GLY A 172 -19.62 -22.88 17.93
C GLY A 172 -18.74 -23.97 17.30
N ARG A 173 -19.34 -25.00 16.70
CA ARG A 173 -18.59 -26.04 15.97
C ARG A 173 -17.98 -25.51 14.68
N LEU A 174 -18.75 -24.79 13.88
CA LEU A 174 -18.26 -24.23 12.61
C LEU A 174 -17.21 -23.14 12.80
N VAL A 175 -17.27 -22.37 13.89
CA VAL A 175 -16.22 -21.40 14.21
C VAL A 175 -14.90 -22.09 14.53
N LYS A 176 -14.92 -23.25 15.21
CA LYS A 176 -13.69 -24.05 15.41
C LYS A 176 -13.12 -24.53 14.07
N GLU A 177 -13.97 -25.02 13.18
CA GLU A 177 -13.58 -25.43 11.82
C GLU A 177 -12.99 -24.24 11.03
N TYR A 178 -13.61 -23.06 11.12
CA TYR A 178 -13.14 -21.83 10.47
C TYR A 178 -11.81 -21.32 11.03
N LEU A 179 -11.60 -21.39 12.36
CA LEU A 179 -10.34 -21.00 12.97
C LEU A 179 -9.21 -21.94 12.54
N LYS A 180 -9.48 -23.25 12.44
CA LYS A 180 -8.52 -24.21 11.91
C LYS A 180 -8.18 -23.90 10.44
N TYR A 181 -9.19 -23.58 9.63
CA TYR A 181 -8.99 -23.14 8.25
C TYR A 181 -8.11 -21.88 8.14
N GLU A 182 -8.33 -20.87 8.99
CA GLU A 182 -7.46 -19.68 8.99
C GLU A 182 -6.05 -20.00 9.54
N GLU A 183 -5.89 -20.95 10.46
CA GLU A 183 -4.58 -21.43 10.93
C GLU A 183 -3.79 -22.16 9.81
N GLU A 184 -4.47 -23.01 9.03
CA GLU A 184 -3.90 -23.69 7.86
C GLU A 184 -3.43 -22.65 6.82
N ARG A 185 -4.28 -21.67 6.47
CA ARG A 185 -3.92 -20.57 5.56
C ARG A 185 -2.76 -19.72 6.05
N ALA A 186 -2.62 -19.53 7.36
CA ALA A 186 -1.50 -18.81 7.93
C ALA A 186 -0.20 -19.61 7.81
N THR A 187 -0.29 -20.94 7.96
CA THR A 187 0.84 -21.87 7.78
C THR A 187 1.28 -21.92 6.32
N GLU A 188 0.33 -21.90 5.39
CA GLU A 188 0.53 -21.82 3.94
C GLU A 188 0.94 -20.42 3.45
N LYS A 189 1.15 -19.46 4.37
CA LYS A 189 1.51 -18.06 4.10
C LYS A 189 0.50 -17.27 3.23
N GLU A 190 -0.73 -17.75 3.07
CA GLU A 190 -1.78 -16.99 2.40
C GLU A 190 -2.23 -15.76 3.20
N ILE A 191 -2.09 -15.82 4.52
CA ILE A 191 -2.43 -14.73 5.43
C ILE A 191 -1.33 -14.52 6.48
N GLY A 192 -1.16 -13.28 6.93
CA GLY A 192 -0.16 -12.99 7.96
C GLY A 192 -0.49 -13.65 9.31
N VAL A 193 0.52 -14.19 9.99
CA VAL A 193 0.43 -14.93 11.27
C VAL A 193 -0.36 -14.17 12.36
N LYS A 194 -0.27 -12.84 12.39
CA LYS A 194 -1.00 -11.99 13.36
C LYS A 194 -2.52 -11.96 13.14
N LYS A 195 -3.01 -12.41 11.98
CA LYS A 195 -4.42 -12.37 11.61
C LYS A 195 -5.24 -13.39 12.40
N VAL A 196 -4.71 -14.59 12.63
CA VAL A 196 -5.45 -15.66 13.33
C VAL A 196 -5.83 -15.27 14.77
N PRO A 197 -4.91 -14.79 15.64
CA PRO A 197 -5.28 -14.33 16.98
C PRO A 197 -6.32 -13.20 16.93
N GLN A 198 -6.22 -12.30 15.95
CA GLN A 198 -7.19 -11.21 15.77
C GLN A 198 -8.57 -11.74 15.36
N VAL A 199 -8.65 -12.71 14.44
CA VAL A 199 -9.90 -13.37 14.04
C VAL A 199 -10.53 -14.04 15.26
N ARG A 200 -9.76 -14.79 16.04
CA ARG A 200 -10.22 -15.44 17.27
C ARG A 200 -10.81 -14.44 18.27
N THR A 201 -10.10 -13.37 18.57
CA THR A 201 -10.60 -12.32 19.49
C THR A 201 -11.86 -11.65 18.96
N ARG A 202 -11.94 -11.39 17.64
CA ARG A 202 -13.09 -10.71 17.03
C ARG A 202 -14.31 -11.61 16.86
N LEU A 203 -14.16 -12.93 16.77
CA LEU A 203 -15.29 -13.86 16.75
C LEU A 203 -15.86 -14.12 18.14
N LYS A 204 -15.12 -13.86 19.22
CA LYS A 204 -15.56 -14.12 20.60
C LYS A 204 -16.99 -13.61 20.91
N PRO A 205 -17.35 -12.33 20.70
CA PRO A 205 -18.73 -11.87 20.96
C PRO A 205 -19.79 -12.54 20.08
N PHE A 206 -19.42 -12.98 18.87
CA PHE A 206 -20.34 -13.72 17.99
C PHE A 206 -20.58 -15.14 18.52
N ILE A 207 -19.51 -15.81 18.97
CA ILE A 207 -19.59 -17.14 19.61
C ILE A 207 -20.41 -17.05 20.90
N ASP A 208 -20.14 -16.06 21.75
CA ASP A 208 -20.81 -15.90 23.04
C ASP A 208 -22.34 -15.79 22.88
N ARG A 209 -22.82 -15.19 21.79
CA ARG A 209 -24.25 -15.05 21.50
C ARG A 209 -24.86 -16.24 20.77
N PHE A 210 -24.17 -16.78 19.76
CA PHE A 210 -24.77 -17.73 18.81
C PHE A 210 -24.25 -19.16 18.92
N SER A 211 -23.27 -19.46 19.79
CA SER A 211 -22.55 -20.74 19.83
C SER A 211 -23.45 -21.98 19.81
N ALA A 212 -24.54 -21.96 20.57
CA ALA A 212 -25.48 -23.08 20.71
C ALA A 212 -26.53 -23.16 19.58
N ARG A 213 -26.72 -22.09 18.79
CA ARG A 213 -27.68 -22.10 17.68
C ARG A 213 -27.11 -22.85 16.48
N HIS A 214 -27.99 -23.50 15.74
CA HIS A 214 -27.66 -24.07 14.43
C HIS A 214 -27.44 -22.96 13.43
N VAL A 215 -26.36 -23.04 12.65
CA VAL A 215 -25.96 -21.96 11.75
C VAL A 215 -27.04 -21.65 10.70
N GLY A 216 -27.74 -22.67 10.21
CA GLY A 216 -28.81 -22.52 9.22
C GLY A 216 -30.09 -21.86 9.75
N THR A 217 -30.22 -21.71 11.07
CA THR A 217 -31.36 -21.05 11.72
C THR A 217 -31.15 -19.56 11.95
N LEU A 218 -29.98 -19.02 11.60
CA LEU A 218 -29.70 -17.60 11.70
C LEU A 218 -30.45 -16.85 10.60
N THR A 219 -31.04 -15.71 10.96
CA THR A 219 -31.78 -14.84 10.05
C THR A 219 -31.06 -13.49 9.84
N PRO A 220 -31.35 -12.74 8.77
CA PRO A 220 -30.85 -11.38 8.61
C PRO A 220 -31.19 -10.48 9.80
N LEU A 221 -32.38 -10.66 10.40
CA LEU A 221 -32.82 -9.92 11.59
C LEU A 221 -31.95 -10.22 12.82
N ASP A 222 -31.57 -11.49 13.03
CA ASP A 222 -30.65 -11.87 14.11
C ASP A 222 -29.30 -11.12 13.99
N LEU A 223 -28.79 -10.99 12.77
CA LEU A 223 -27.52 -10.31 12.48
C LEU A 223 -27.62 -8.79 12.57
N GLU A 224 -28.74 -8.21 12.16
CA GLU A 224 -29.03 -6.79 12.36
C GLU A 224 -29.07 -6.45 13.85
N GLN A 225 -29.76 -7.28 14.65
CA GLN A 225 -29.83 -7.09 16.10
C GLN A 225 -28.46 -7.27 16.76
N TYR A 226 -27.70 -8.30 16.37
CA TYR A 226 -26.32 -8.47 16.84
C TYR A 226 -25.45 -7.25 16.52
N ARG A 227 -25.54 -6.70 15.30
CA ARG A 227 -24.82 -5.49 14.92
C ARG A 227 -25.18 -4.29 15.81
N LYS A 228 -26.48 -4.07 16.06
CA LYS A 228 -26.97 -2.99 16.94
C LYS A 228 -26.47 -3.16 18.38
N ASP A 229 -26.47 -4.39 18.90
CA ASP A 229 -26.00 -4.70 20.25
C ASP A 229 -24.46 -4.58 20.36
N LEU A 230 -23.73 -5.04 19.36
CA LEU A 230 -22.26 -5.00 19.30
C LEU A 230 -21.71 -3.57 19.32
N ALA A 231 -22.46 -2.57 18.86
CA ALA A 231 -22.09 -1.16 18.99
C ALA A 231 -21.88 -0.73 20.46
N TYR A 232 -22.50 -1.43 21.42
CA TYR A 232 -22.36 -1.21 22.86
C TYR A 232 -21.31 -2.12 23.51
N TYR A 233 -20.53 -2.86 22.72
CA TYR A 233 -19.52 -3.75 23.26
C TYR A 233 -18.40 -2.95 23.96
N PRO A 234 -17.94 -3.36 25.16
CA PRO A 234 -16.91 -2.64 25.90
C PRO A 234 -15.57 -2.57 25.18
N LYS A 235 -14.93 -1.41 25.24
CA LYS A 235 -13.53 -1.22 24.79
C LYS A 235 -12.57 -1.90 25.77
N ASN A 236 -11.53 -2.56 25.25
CA ASN A 236 -10.48 -3.20 26.04
C ASN A 236 -11.02 -4.18 27.09
N ILE A 237 -11.97 -5.05 26.69
CA ILE A 237 -12.67 -5.96 27.60
C ILE A 237 -11.72 -6.80 28.48
N ASP A 238 -10.60 -7.27 27.93
CA ASP A 238 -9.60 -8.06 28.68
C ASP A 238 -8.96 -7.30 29.85
N LYS A 239 -9.08 -5.98 29.86
CA LYS A 239 -8.58 -5.11 30.94
C LYS A 239 -9.66 -4.73 31.95
N LEU A 240 -10.92 -5.14 31.75
CA LEU A 240 -12.06 -4.83 32.60
C LEU A 240 -12.40 -6.04 33.49
N PRO A 241 -12.03 -6.04 34.78
CA PRO A 241 -12.36 -7.15 35.68
C PRO A 241 -13.86 -7.38 35.81
N ALA A 242 -14.66 -6.30 35.84
CA ALA A 242 -16.12 -6.35 35.93
C ALA A 242 -16.80 -6.98 34.71
N ALA A 243 -16.07 -7.16 33.60
CA ALA A 243 -16.56 -7.82 32.38
C ALA A 243 -16.15 -9.30 32.30
N ALA A 244 -15.25 -9.76 33.18
CA ALA A 244 -14.73 -11.13 33.11
C ALA A 244 -15.84 -12.16 33.38
N GLY A 245 -15.90 -13.19 32.54
CA GLY A 245 -16.84 -14.32 32.70
C GLY A 245 -18.31 -14.04 32.35
N HIS A 246 -18.69 -12.79 32.05
CA HIS A 246 -20.06 -12.46 31.67
C HIS A 246 -20.32 -12.72 30.17
N PRO A 247 -21.47 -13.32 29.80
CA PRO A 247 -21.83 -13.54 28.40
C PRO A 247 -22.19 -12.22 27.70
N PHE A 248 -22.12 -12.22 26.37
CA PHE A 248 -22.34 -11.04 25.53
C PHE A 248 -23.59 -10.24 25.91
N ASP A 249 -24.76 -10.88 26.00
CA ASP A 249 -26.02 -10.16 26.26
C ASP A 249 -26.06 -9.54 27.67
N THR A 250 -25.40 -10.17 28.65
CA THR A 250 -25.28 -9.60 30.00
C THR A 250 -24.38 -8.36 29.99
N LEU A 251 -23.28 -8.41 29.24
CA LEU A 251 -22.38 -7.27 29.08
C LEU A 251 -23.10 -6.09 28.42
N ILE A 252 -23.82 -6.33 27.33
CA ILE A 252 -24.56 -5.27 26.62
C ILE A 252 -25.63 -4.65 27.53
N LYS A 253 -26.37 -5.46 28.30
CA LYS A 253 -27.34 -4.95 29.28
C LYS A 253 -26.68 -4.06 30.33
N ARG A 254 -25.54 -4.49 30.90
CA ARG A 254 -24.81 -3.71 31.91
C ARG A 254 -24.21 -2.42 31.35
N VAL A 255 -23.70 -2.43 30.13
CA VAL A 255 -23.19 -1.22 29.47
C VAL A 255 -24.33 -0.23 29.20
N ARG A 256 -25.46 -0.70 28.67
CA ARG A 256 -26.64 0.16 28.43
C ARG A 256 -27.18 0.76 29.72
N ALA A 257 -27.19 -0.01 30.80
CA ALA A 257 -27.58 0.44 32.13
C ALA A 257 -26.49 1.28 32.84
N LYS A 258 -25.31 1.48 32.22
CA LYS A 258 -24.14 2.16 32.79
C LYS A 258 -23.63 1.55 34.10
N THR A 259 -23.92 0.27 34.36
CA THR A 259 -23.51 -0.46 35.57
C THR A 259 -22.18 -1.21 35.40
N LEU A 260 -21.71 -1.39 34.17
CA LEU A 260 -20.38 -1.91 33.91
C LEU A 260 -19.35 -0.79 34.09
N LEU A 261 -18.54 -0.87 35.16
CA LEU A 261 -17.54 0.15 35.48
C LEU A 261 -16.14 -0.23 34.97
N GLY A 262 -15.39 0.80 34.59
CA GLY A 262 -13.98 0.77 34.31
C GLY A 262 -13.12 0.72 35.57
N ARG A 263 -11.81 0.63 35.40
CA ARG A 263 -10.85 0.68 36.52
C ARG A 263 -10.81 2.05 37.21
N ASP A 264 -11.26 3.08 36.51
CA ASP A 264 -11.41 4.46 36.96
C ASP A 264 -12.74 4.70 37.69
N GLY A 265 -13.55 3.67 37.91
CA GLY A 265 -14.87 3.78 38.54
C GLY A 265 -15.93 4.44 37.63
N GLN A 266 -15.57 4.80 36.40
CA GLN A 266 -16.48 5.42 35.43
C GLN A 266 -17.16 4.35 34.56
N PRO A 267 -18.33 4.63 33.97
CA PRO A 267 -18.97 3.70 33.04
C PRO A 267 -18.04 3.28 31.90
N ALA A 268 -18.01 1.98 31.60
CA ALA A 268 -17.14 1.42 30.59
C ALA A 268 -17.43 2.03 29.21
N GLN A 269 -16.39 2.51 28.55
CA GLN A 269 -16.51 3.06 27.19
C GLN A 269 -16.78 1.96 26.17
N THR A 270 -17.56 2.28 25.14
CA THR A 270 -17.86 1.37 24.03
C THR A 270 -16.82 1.45 22.91
N ILE A 271 -16.85 0.46 22.00
CA ILE A 271 -16.02 0.43 20.80
C ILE A 271 -16.36 1.55 19.81
N THR A 272 -15.38 1.98 19.00
CA THR A 272 -15.58 2.95 17.90
C THR A 272 -16.19 2.29 16.66
N GLN A 273 -16.78 3.07 15.76
CA GLN A 273 -17.29 2.62 14.46
C GLN A 273 -16.29 1.72 13.70
N ASN A 274 -15.03 2.17 13.53
CA ASN A 274 -14.00 1.37 12.86
C ASN A 274 -13.69 0.03 13.55
N THR A 275 -13.83 -0.01 14.87
CA THR A 275 -13.63 -1.24 15.64
C THR A 275 -14.82 -2.17 15.43
N LEU A 276 -16.04 -1.64 15.52
CA LEU A 276 -17.27 -2.37 15.21
C LEU A 276 -17.22 -2.98 13.81
N ASP A 277 -16.90 -2.18 12.79
CA ASP A 277 -16.78 -2.65 11.41
C ASP A 277 -15.75 -3.78 11.32
N GLY A 278 -14.62 -3.65 12.04
CA GLY A 278 -13.63 -4.71 12.14
C GLY A 278 -14.14 -6.03 12.75
N TYR A 279 -15.02 -5.99 13.75
CA TYR A 279 -15.68 -7.19 14.29
C TYR A 279 -16.67 -7.77 13.28
N LEU A 280 -17.50 -6.91 12.65
CA LEU A 280 -18.51 -7.31 11.68
C LEU A 280 -17.88 -7.93 10.42
N THR A 281 -16.76 -7.39 9.92
CA THR A 281 -16.03 -7.98 8.79
C THR A 281 -15.56 -9.40 9.10
N VAL A 282 -15.07 -9.66 10.31
CA VAL A 282 -14.63 -11.02 10.69
C VAL A 282 -15.82 -11.98 10.77
N ALA A 283 -16.94 -11.54 11.37
CA ALA A 283 -18.17 -12.33 11.40
C ALA A 283 -18.72 -12.59 9.98
N ALA A 284 -18.68 -11.59 9.09
CA ALA A 284 -19.09 -11.71 7.70
C ALA A 284 -18.20 -12.71 6.93
N ASN A 285 -16.87 -12.67 7.12
CA ASN A 285 -15.95 -13.62 6.50
C ASN A 285 -16.22 -15.07 6.96
N PHE A 286 -16.51 -15.26 8.25
CA PHE A 286 -16.95 -16.55 8.78
C PHE A 286 -18.25 -17.02 8.11
N LEU A 287 -19.24 -16.15 7.97
CA LEU A 287 -20.51 -16.49 7.33
C LEU A 287 -20.34 -16.74 5.81
N GLU A 288 -19.43 -16.05 5.13
CA GLU A 288 -19.09 -16.33 3.73
C GLU A 288 -18.42 -17.72 3.59
N PHE A 289 -17.57 -18.11 4.56
CA PHE A 289 -17.05 -19.48 4.65
C PHE A 289 -18.20 -20.50 4.81
N CYS A 290 -19.18 -20.23 5.70
CA CYS A 290 -20.36 -21.09 5.85
C CYS A 290 -21.21 -21.15 4.58
N LYS A 291 -21.36 -20.03 3.86
CA LYS A 291 -22.12 -19.94 2.61
C LYS A 291 -21.49 -20.80 1.52
N ARG A 292 -20.16 -20.82 1.40
CA ARG A 292 -19.43 -21.71 0.46
C ARG A 292 -19.66 -23.20 0.74
N GLN A 293 -19.98 -23.54 1.99
CA GLN A 293 -20.33 -24.90 2.42
C GLN A 293 -21.85 -25.17 2.37
N TYR A 294 -22.64 -24.26 1.79
CA TYR A 294 -24.11 -24.30 1.77
C TYR A 294 -24.75 -24.44 3.16
N ALA A 295 -24.07 -23.97 4.21
CA ALA A 295 -24.55 -24.10 5.58
C ALA A 295 -25.52 -22.97 5.98
N VAL A 296 -25.54 -21.87 5.24
CA VAL A 296 -26.40 -20.69 5.48
C VAL A 296 -27.00 -20.14 4.19
N ASN A 297 -28.14 -19.47 4.29
CA ASN A 297 -28.76 -18.75 3.18
C ASN A 297 -27.89 -17.55 2.74
N PRO A 298 -27.64 -17.32 1.44
CA PRO A 298 -26.93 -16.15 0.94
C PRO A 298 -27.46 -14.79 1.45
N SER A 299 -28.76 -14.65 1.69
CA SER A 299 -29.38 -13.42 2.19
C SER A 299 -29.04 -13.10 3.64
N LEU A 300 -28.46 -14.05 4.39
CA LEU A 300 -28.11 -13.87 5.79
C LEU A 300 -27.20 -12.63 5.99
N LEU A 301 -26.24 -12.42 5.09
CA LEU A 301 -25.30 -11.29 5.13
C LEU A 301 -25.97 -9.92 4.98
N ASP A 302 -27.21 -9.85 4.48
CA ASP A 302 -27.94 -8.59 4.34
C ASP A 302 -28.19 -7.92 5.70
N GLY A 303 -28.26 -8.69 6.80
CA GLY A 303 -28.37 -8.17 8.16
C GLY A 303 -27.20 -7.27 8.60
N PHE A 304 -26.05 -7.37 7.94
CA PHE A 304 -24.91 -6.47 8.20
C PHE A 304 -24.88 -5.22 7.31
N LYS A 305 -25.72 -5.12 6.27
CA LYS A 305 -25.77 -3.95 5.37
C LYS A 305 -26.36 -2.71 6.04
N VAL A 306 -27.26 -2.90 7.02
CA VAL A 306 -27.87 -1.80 7.77
C VAL A 306 -26.80 -1.04 8.55
N LYS A 307 -26.70 0.28 8.37
CA LYS A 307 -25.74 1.12 9.12
C LYS A 307 -26.21 1.27 10.56
N THR A 308 -25.27 1.27 11.52
CA THR A 308 -25.57 1.67 12.90
C THR A 308 -25.19 3.13 13.10
N THR A 309 -26.03 3.88 13.81
CA THR A 309 -25.77 5.29 14.15
C THR A 309 -25.28 5.47 15.59
N GLN A 310 -25.30 4.39 16.39
CA GLN A 310 -25.05 4.43 17.84
C GLN A 310 -23.58 4.22 18.21
N ALA A 311 -22.75 3.69 17.31
CA ALA A 311 -21.34 3.53 17.59
C ALA A 311 -20.64 4.88 17.55
N ARG A 312 -19.79 5.14 18.54
CA ARG A 312 -19.05 6.40 18.62
C ARG A 312 -18.11 6.55 17.42
N LYS A 313 -18.00 7.78 16.91
CA LYS A 313 -17.02 8.09 15.86
C LYS A 313 -15.60 7.83 16.37
N GLY A 314 -14.76 7.28 15.50
CA GLY A 314 -13.34 7.15 15.79
C GLY A 314 -12.67 8.52 15.89
N VAL A 315 -11.51 8.56 16.55
CA VAL A 315 -10.66 9.76 16.54
C VAL A 315 -10.14 9.96 15.13
N THR A 316 -10.52 11.06 14.50
CA THR A 316 -9.97 11.49 13.20
C THR A 316 -8.60 12.09 13.43
N ARG A 317 -7.56 11.43 12.91
CA ARG A 317 -6.19 11.95 12.98
C ARG A 317 -6.05 13.12 12.02
N ARG A 318 -5.37 14.18 12.45
CA ARG A 318 -5.02 15.33 11.60
C ARG A 318 -3.51 15.40 11.38
N ALA A 319 -3.11 16.10 10.34
CA ALA A 319 -1.72 16.53 10.17
C ALA A 319 -1.32 17.50 11.30
N PHE A 320 -0.04 17.48 11.70
CA PHE A 320 0.53 18.56 12.53
C PHE A 320 0.34 19.88 11.83
N ASN A 321 0.00 20.98 12.50
CA ASN A 321 -0.03 22.29 11.84
C ASN A 321 1.37 22.92 11.79
N GLN A 322 1.52 24.07 11.12
CA GLN A 322 2.82 24.73 10.97
C GLN A 322 3.45 25.11 12.31
N LYS A 323 2.66 25.68 13.25
CA LYS A 323 3.14 26.04 14.59
C LYS A 323 3.64 24.82 15.37
N GLU A 324 2.95 23.69 15.26
CA GLU A 324 3.38 22.45 15.88
C GLU A 324 4.66 21.91 15.26
N LEU A 325 4.85 22.02 13.94
CA LEU A 325 6.13 21.65 13.31
C LEU A 325 7.27 22.56 13.78
N GLN A 326 7.03 23.87 13.90
CA GLN A 326 7.99 24.82 14.45
C GLN A 326 8.37 24.45 15.88
N GLN A 327 7.38 24.12 16.73
CA GLN A 327 7.63 23.64 18.10
C GLN A 327 8.37 22.31 18.14
N ILE A 328 8.06 21.39 17.21
CA ILE A 328 8.66 20.06 17.17
C ILE A 328 10.13 20.15 16.76
N PHE A 329 10.46 20.84 15.67
CA PHE A 329 11.81 20.83 15.10
C PHE A 329 12.68 21.98 15.59
N GLY A 330 12.09 23.16 15.84
CA GLY A 330 12.76 24.34 16.39
C GLY A 330 12.82 24.35 17.93
N SER A 331 12.78 23.18 18.57
CA SER A 331 12.85 23.10 20.03
C SER A 331 14.28 23.17 20.55
N ASP A 332 14.43 23.67 21.77
CA ASP A 332 15.68 23.61 22.54
C ASP A 332 16.22 22.17 22.66
N TYR A 333 15.32 21.18 22.68
CA TYR A 333 15.70 19.77 22.71
C TYR A 333 16.55 19.35 21.51
N TYR A 334 16.22 19.84 20.31
CA TYR A 334 17.01 19.57 19.11
C TYR A 334 18.17 20.56 18.94
N ARG A 335 18.00 21.84 19.29
CA ARG A 335 19.08 22.84 19.28
C ARG A 335 20.27 22.42 20.13
N ASP A 336 20.00 21.97 21.36
CA ASP A 336 21.03 21.69 22.37
C ASP A 336 21.48 20.22 22.36
N GLY A 337 21.01 19.42 21.37
CA GLY A 337 21.38 18.00 21.26
C GLY A 337 21.02 17.19 22.52
N SER A 338 19.84 17.44 23.11
CA SER A 338 19.43 16.88 24.42
C SER A 338 18.89 15.44 24.35
N TYR A 339 18.86 14.84 23.16
CA TYR A 339 18.47 13.45 22.98
C TYR A 339 19.58 12.49 23.40
N ASN A 340 19.19 11.32 23.87
CA ASN A 340 20.09 10.29 24.41
C ASN A 340 20.27 9.10 23.46
N ARG A 341 19.44 9.02 22.41
CA ARG A 341 19.42 7.92 21.46
C ARG A 341 19.18 8.47 20.07
N SER A 342 19.88 7.93 19.07
CA SER A 342 19.77 8.36 17.66
C SER A 342 18.33 8.30 17.14
N TYR A 343 17.53 7.30 17.56
CA TYR A 343 16.12 7.19 17.13
C TYR A 343 15.25 8.38 17.55
N GLN A 344 15.61 9.10 18.62
CA GLN A 344 14.86 10.26 19.12
C GLN A 344 15.04 11.48 18.20
N TYR A 345 16.15 11.51 17.46
CA TYR A 345 16.40 12.49 16.43
C TYR A 345 15.93 11.96 15.07
N TRP A 346 16.55 10.92 14.55
CA TRP A 346 16.41 10.53 13.15
C TRP A 346 15.00 10.08 12.78
N ILE A 347 14.32 9.27 13.60
CA ILE A 347 13.01 8.74 13.19
C ILE A 347 11.97 9.84 13.01
N ILE A 348 12.09 10.96 13.75
CA ILE A 348 11.15 12.10 13.64
C ILE A 348 11.43 12.88 12.36
N HIS A 349 12.70 13.21 12.10
CA HIS A 349 13.13 13.90 10.89
C HIS A 349 12.79 13.06 9.64
N LEU A 350 13.13 11.78 9.65
CA LEU A 350 12.79 10.86 8.57
C LEU A 350 11.28 10.75 8.36
N ALA A 351 10.46 10.72 9.41
CA ALA A 351 9.00 10.69 9.26
C ALA A 351 8.45 11.94 8.57
N ALA A 352 9.00 13.11 8.87
CA ALA A 352 8.61 14.36 8.23
C ALA A 352 9.03 14.43 6.76
N PHE A 353 10.15 13.83 6.37
CA PHE A 353 10.68 13.94 4.99
C PHE A 353 10.44 12.72 4.10
N THR A 354 9.84 11.64 4.61
CA THR A 354 9.55 10.42 3.80
C THR A 354 8.09 9.99 3.82
N GLY A 355 7.32 10.44 4.82
CA GLY A 355 5.96 9.95 5.08
C GLY A 355 5.90 8.45 5.42
N ALA A 356 7.03 7.78 5.69
CA ALA A 356 7.07 6.36 6.01
C ALA A 356 6.42 6.04 7.37
N ARG A 357 5.94 4.81 7.54
CA ARG A 357 5.34 4.37 8.81
C ARG A 357 6.43 4.18 9.86
N VAL A 358 6.09 4.39 11.12
CA VAL A 358 7.06 4.30 12.24
C VAL A 358 7.85 2.99 12.23
N ASN A 359 7.20 1.85 12.00
CA ASN A 359 7.89 0.56 11.99
C ASN A 359 8.76 0.38 10.74
N GLU A 360 8.39 0.98 9.60
CA GLU A 360 9.21 0.92 8.38
C GLU A 360 10.52 1.70 8.60
N LEU A 361 10.46 2.87 9.23
CA LEU A 361 11.65 3.64 9.62
C LEU A 361 12.45 2.92 10.71
N SER A 362 11.77 2.47 11.77
CA SER A 362 12.45 1.91 12.94
C SER A 362 13.17 0.60 12.66
N GLN A 363 12.81 -0.14 11.61
CA GLN A 363 13.44 -1.42 11.25
C GLN A 363 14.56 -1.30 10.21
N LEU A 364 14.90 -0.08 9.78
CA LEU A 364 15.94 0.13 8.78
C LEU A 364 17.29 -0.39 9.27
N THR A 365 18.06 -0.96 8.36
CA THR A 365 19.47 -1.30 8.53
C THR A 365 20.32 -0.45 7.56
N THR A 366 21.63 -0.44 7.76
CA THR A 366 22.56 0.27 6.87
C THR A 366 22.47 -0.19 5.41
N SER A 367 22.14 -1.47 5.17
CA SER A 367 21.91 -2.05 3.84
C SER A 367 20.64 -1.58 3.13
N ASP A 368 19.70 -0.95 3.85
CA ASP A 368 18.50 -0.36 3.25
C ASP A 368 18.78 1.04 2.69
N ILE A 369 19.88 1.67 3.08
CA ILE A 369 20.29 2.98 2.56
C ILE A 369 21.29 2.74 1.45
N LYS A 370 20.90 3.10 0.23
CA LYS A 370 21.67 2.80 -0.98
C LYS A 370 21.88 4.06 -1.79
N GLN A 371 22.90 4.02 -2.64
CA GLN A 371 23.19 5.05 -3.62
C GLN A 371 22.98 4.44 -5.02
N ASP A 372 22.40 5.21 -5.93
CA ASP A 372 22.32 4.80 -7.35
C ASP A 372 23.58 5.22 -8.12
N ASP A 373 23.63 4.86 -9.41
CA ASP A 373 24.76 5.13 -10.28
C ASP A 373 25.00 6.64 -10.53
N GLU A 374 23.99 7.49 -10.25
CA GLU A 374 24.07 8.96 -10.34
C GLU A 374 24.50 9.60 -9.01
N GLY A 375 24.80 8.80 -7.99
CA GLY A 375 25.19 9.29 -6.67
C GLY A 375 24.02 9.70 -5.77
N LEU A 376 22.77 9.44 -6.17
CA LEU A 376 21.58 9.80 -5.39
C LEU A 376 21.27 8.74 -4.32
N TRP A 377 21.18 9.20 -3.08
CA TRP A 377 20.84 8.37 -1.95
C TRP A 377 19.33 8.06 -1.89
N TYR A 378 18.97 6.83 -1.51
CA TYR A 378 17.59 6.41 -1.32
C TYR A 378 17.42 5.35 -0.23
N PHE A 379 16.24 5.36 0.40
CA PHE A 379 15.71 4.29 1.23
C PHE A 379 15.13 3.18 0.35
N ASN A 380 15.62 1.96 0.52
CA ASN A 380 15.03 0.76 -0.05
C ASN A 380 14.15 0.07 0.99
N ILE A 381 12.87 0.46 1.07
CA ILE A 381 11.92 -0.15 2.00
C ILE A 381 11.41 -1.45 1.37
N THR A 382 12.16 -2.54 1.56
CA THR A 382 11.78 -3.89 1.11
C THR A 382 11.47 -4.85 2.28
N ALA A 383 10.50 -5.75 2.09
CA ALA A 383 10.30 -6.90 2.98
C ALA A 383 11.08 -8.10 2.45
N THR A 384 12.31 -8.31 2.88
CA THR A 384 12.96 -9.62 2.71
C THR A 384 12.66 -10.42 3.97
N GLU A 385 11.92 -11.53 3.83
CA GLU A 385 11.63 -12.46 4.94
C GLU A 385 12.94 -13.00 5.55
N ASP A 386 14.01 -13.07 4.74
CA ASP A 386 15.35 -13.49 5.15
C ASP A 386 16.05 -12.53 6.12
N ASP A 387 15.62 -11.25 6.19
CA ASP A 387 16.24 -10.23 7.07
C ASP A 387 15.43 -9.94 8.35
N GLY A 388 14.35 -10.72 8.61
CA GLY A 388 13.47 -10.50 9.76
C GLY A 388 12.65 -9.20 9.70
N LYS A 389 12.65 -8.50 8.56
CA LYS A 389 11.85 -7.30 8.25
C LYS A 389 10.45 -7.71 7.82
N THR A 390 9.45 -7.00 8.33
CA THR A 390 8.05 -7.25 7.94
C THR A 390 7.47 -6.00 7.30
N VAL A 391 7.15 -6.10 6.01
CA VAL A 391 6.26 -5.19 5.32
C VAL A 391 4.97 -5.97 5.06
N LYS A 392 3.82 -5.35 5.33
CA LYS A 392 2.54 -6.04 5.46
C LYS A 392 2.07 -6.71 4.17
N ASN A 393 2.45 -6.19 2.99
CA ASN A 393 2.08 -6.64 1.63
C ASN A 393 3.26 -6.40 0.65
N GLU A 394 3.34 -7.13 -0.47
CA GLU A 394 4.31 -6.87 -1.56
C GLU A 394 4.22 -5.44 -2.13
N GLU A 395 2.99 -4.90 -2.22
CA GLU A 395 2.66 -3.53 -2.63
C GLU A 395 3.35 -2.41 -1.83
N SER A 396 3.83 -2.74 -0.62
CA SER A 396 4.43 -1.75 0.27
C SER A 396 5.95 -1.66 0.10
N ARG A 397 6.54 -2.51 -0.76
CA ARG A 397 7.93 -2.37 -1.20
C ARG A 397 8.08 -1.10 -2.03
N ARG A 398 8.99 -0.22 -1.64
CA ARG A 398 9.19 1.04 -2.37
C ARG A 398 10.58 1.63 -2.14
N ILE A 399 10.99 2.42 -3.12
CA ILE A 399 12.17 3.25 -3.06
C ILE A 399 11.72 4.68 -2.73
N ILE A 400 12.39 5.33 -1.78
CA ILE A 400 12.17 6.72 -1.40
C ILE A 400 13.52 7.43 -1.48
N PRO A 401 13.73 8.41 -2.37
CA PRO A 401 14.96 9.19 -2.37
C PRO A 401 15.17 9.92 -1.02
N VAL A 402 16.42 10.06 -0.60
CA VAL A 402 16.75 10.84 0.61
C VAL A 402 16.56 12.32 0.28
N HIS A 403 15.66 12.97 1.01
CA HIS A 403 15.40 14.40 0.85
C HIS A 403 16.66 15.24 1.13
N GLN A 404 16.85 16.34 0.38
CA GLN A 404 18.05 17.19 0.51
C GLN A 404 18.29 17.67 1.94
N LYS A 405 17.22 18.12 2.64
CA LYS A 405 17.28 18.51 4.04
C LYS A 405 17.85 17.45 4.98
N LEU A 406 17.61 16.16 4.72
CA LEU A 406 18.16 15.09 5.55
C LEU A 406 19.67 14.94 5.34
N ILE A 407 20.15 15.16 4.12
CA ILE A 407 21.57 15.18 3.79
C ILE A 407 22.25 16.35 4.51
N GLU A 408 21.68 17.56 4.42
CA GLU A 408 22.18 18.75 5.15
C GLU A 408 22.26 18.54 6.67
N LEU A 409 21.35 17.75 7.24
CA LEU A 409 21.31 17.47 8.67
C LEU A 409 22.32 16.39 9.12
N GLY A 410 23.07 15.79 8.19
CA GLY A 410 24.11 14.82 8.50
C GLY A 410 23.67 13.34 8.42
N PHE A 411 22.60 13.02 7.69
CA PHE A 411 22.05 11.66 7.69
C PHE A 411 22.98 10.64 7.03
N ILE A 412 23.67 11.04 5.95
CA ILE A 412 24.55 10.12 5.22
C ILE A 412 25.78 9.80 6.05
N GLU A 413 26.36 10.82 6.70
CA GLU A 413 27.48 10.71 7.62
C GLU A 413 27.14 9.77 8.79
N TYR A 414 25.93 9.89 9.34
CA TYR A 414 25.44 8.97 10.36
C TYR A 414 25.33 7.52 9.86
N VAL A 415 24.83 7.32 8.64
CA VAL A 415 24.71 5.98 8.03
C VAL A 415 26.08 5.36 7.79
N GLU A 416 27.05 6.12 7.29
CA GLU A 416 28.42 5.63 7.06
C GLU A 416 29.11 5.26 8.38
N ALA A 417 28.99 6.09 9.42
CA ALA A 417 29.52 5.75 10.76
C ALA A 417 28.92 4.43 11.28
N LYS A 418 27.61 4.23 11.09
CA LYS A 418 26.95 2.97 11.46
C LYS A 418 27.38 1.78 10.59
N ARG A 419 27.83 1.98 9.35
CA ARG A 419 28.38 0.90 8.53
C ARG A 419 29.72 0.42 9.08
N THR A 420 30.59 1.34 9.47
CA THR A 420 31.87 0.99 10.12
C THR A 420 31.62 0.17 11.39
N GLU A 421 30.68 0.57 12.24
CA GLU A 421 30.31 -0.21 13.44
C GLU A 421 29.82 -1.64 13.10
N VAL A 422 29.05 -1.79 12.02
CA VAL A 422 28.54 -3.10 11.56
C VAL A 422 29.67 -3.99 11.03
N GLU A 423 30.63 -3.41 10.31
CA GLU A 423 31.81 -4.11 9.80
C GLU A 423 32.68 -4.64 10.94
N GLU A 424 32.89 -3.84 11.99
CA GLU A 424 33.62 -4.25 13.20
C GLU A 424 32.89 -5.34 14.01
N ALA A 425 31.56 -5.24 14.13
CA ALA A 425 30.75 -6.20 14.88
C ALA A 425 30.47 -7.52 14.12
N GLY A 426 30.67 -7.54 12.80
CA GLY A 426 30.49 -8.71 11.94
C GLY A 426 29.04 -9.18 11.74
N ASN A 427 28.03 -8.39 12.16
CA ASN A 427 26.61 -8.74 12.05
C ASN A 427 25.76 -7.51 11.70
N PRO A 428 24.65 -7.65 10.95
CA PRO A 428 23.76 -6.52 10.66
C PRO A 428 23.13 -5.92 11.92
N ILE A 429 23.33 -4.61 12.12
CA ILE A 429 22.76 -3.87 13.26
C ILE A 429 21.61 -2.99 12.76
N ASN A 430 20.60 -2.80 13.61
CA ASN A 430 19.54 -1.82 13.37
C ASN A 430 20.14 -0.40 13.29
N LEU A 431 19.73 0.39 12.30
CA LEU A 431 20.29 1.71 12.04
C LEU A 431 20.13 2.70 13.22
N PHE A 432 19.19 2.47 14.14
CA PHE A 432 18.89 3.37 15.26
C PHE A 432 19.01 2.70 16.64
N ASP A 433 19.74 1.58 16.72
CA ASP A 433 19.96 0.80 17.94
C ASP A 433 18.65 0.39 18.65
N LEU A 434 17.60 0.16 17.87
CA LEU A 434 16.31 -0.27 18.36
C LEU A 434 16.22 -1.79 18.46
N ASN A 435 15.61 -2.25 19.56
CA ASN A 435 15.30 -3.66 19.77
C ASN A 435 13.90 -4.00 19.26
N LYS A 436 13.76 -5.19 18.66
CA LYS A 436 12.49 -5.71 18.15
C LYS A 436 11.56 -6.10 19.30
N ALA A 437 10.40 -5.45 19.41
CA ALA A 437 9.34 -5.86 20.32
C ALA A 437 8.56 -7.06 19.75
N LYS A 438 8.14 -8.00 20.61
CA LYS A 438 7.41 -9.23 20.23
C LYS A 438 6.19 -8.98 19.33
N ALA A 439 5.36 -7.98 19.66
CA ALA A 439 4.10 -7.71 18.95
C ALA A 439 4.18 -6.54 17.95
N ASP A 440 4.96 -5.51 18.25
CA ASP A 440 4.91 -4.20 17.57
C ASP A 440 6.13 -3.93 16.67
N GLY A 441 7.04 -4.90 16.54
CA GLY A 441 8.27 -4.73 15.78
C GLY A 441 9.20 -3.70 16.41
N TYR A 442 9.95 -2.97 15.59
CA TYR A 442 10.91 -1.97 16.05
C TYR A 442 10.23 -0.62 16.38
N GLY A 443 9.02 -0.37 15.87
CA GLY A 443 8.36 0.93 15.97
C GLY A 443 7.85 1.35 17.36
N LYS A 444 7.78 0.43 18.32
CA LYS A 444 7.15 0.70 19.63
C LYS A 444 7.87 1.76 20.43
N ALA A 445 9.20 1.64 20.57
CA ALA A 445 10.00 2.52 21.41
C ALA A 445 9.95 3.97 20.88
N ALA A 446 10.18 4.15 19.58
CA ALA A 446 10.15 5.46 18.92
C ALA A 446 8.75 6.10 19.01
N SER A 447 7.69 5.35 18.70
CA SER A 447 6.32 5.85 18.77
C SER A 447 5.92 6.23 20.20
N GLN A 448 6.25 5.40 21.19
CA GLN A 448 5.92 5.68 22.59
C GLN A 448 6.68 6.89 23.11
N TRP A 449 7.99 6.96 22.86
CA TRP A 449 8.81 8.10 23.25
C TRP A 449 8.26 9.40 22.63
N PHE A 450 8.04 9.44 21.32
CA PHE A 450 7.55 10.65 20.65
C PHE A 450 6.16 11.05 21.19
N ASN A 451 5.21 10.13 21.21
CA ASN A 451 3.82 10.44 21.58
C ASN A 451 3.62 10.74 23.05
N THR A 452 4.48 10.27 23.95
CA THR A 452 4.28 10.46 25.40
C THR A 452 5.30 11.44 25.96
N LYS A 453 6.58 11.19 25.73
CA LYS A 453 7.66 11.99 26.32
C LYS A 453 7.88 13.30 25.58
N TYR A 454 7.99 13.25 24.27
CA TYR A 454 8.30 14.45 23.53
C TYR A 454 7.07 15.33 23.31
N LEU A 455 6.02 14.81 22.68
CA LEU A 455 4.86 15.60 22.27
C LEU A 455 3.99 16.05 23.45
N ARG A 456 3.78 15.20 24.46
CA ARG A 456 2.89 15.50 25.61
C ARG A 456 3.65 16.04 26.80
N ASP A 457 4.68 15.32 27.26
CA ASP A 457 5.38 15.71 28.48
C ASP A 457 6.28 16.95 28.24
N TYR A 458 6.99 17.05 27.12
CA TYR A 458 7.89 18.17 26.82
C TYR A 458 7.22 19.33 26.08
N LEU A 459 6.68 19.10 24.88
CA LEU A 459 6.06 20.16 24.05
C LEU A 459 4.67 20.60 24.53
N LYS A 460 4.05 19.87 25.47
CA LYS A 460 2.71 20.16 26.01
C LYS A 460 1.59 20.25 24.97
N VAL A 461 1.72 19.57 23.83
CA VAL A 461 0.65 19.49 22.81
C VAL A 461 -0.37 18.46 23.25
N ASP A 462 -1.48 18.86 23.90
CA ASP A 462 -2.48 17.90 24.44
C ASP A 462 -3.52 17.42 23.41
N ASP A 463 -3.46 17.89 22.16
CA ASP A 463 -4.41 17.43 21.13
C ASP A 463 -4.22 15.94 20.83
N LYS A 464 -5.24 15.15 21.22
CA LYS A 464 -5.29 13.69 21.04
C LYS A 464 -5.43 13.27 19.58
N ASN A 465 -5.75 14.19 18.67
CA ASN A 465 -5.86 13.95 17.23
C ASN A 465 -4.49 13.91 16.54
N VAL A 466 -3.44 14.46 17.15
CA VAL A 466 -2.07 14.39 16.64
C VAL A 466 -1.23 13.34 17.35
N VAL A 467 -0.50 12.55 16.57
CA VAL A 467 0.41 11.48 17.03
C VAL A 467 1.55 11.36 16.03
N PHE A 468 2.49 10.44 16.24
CA PHE A 468 3.56 10.15 15.29
C PHE A 468 3.08 10.03 13.82
N HIS A 469 1.96 9.33 13.58
CA HIS A 469 1.44 9.15 12.22
C HIS A 469 0.92 10.45 11.57
N SER A 470 0.75 11.52 12.34
CA SER A 470 0.44 12.86 11.83
C SER A 470 1.58 13.45 10.98
N PHE A 471 2.82 12.98 11.13
CA PHE A 471 3.90 13.32 10.19
C PHE A 471 3.60 12.82 8.79
N ARG A 472 3.08 11.60 8.64
CA ARG A 472 2.71 11.08 7.32
C ARG A 472 1.59 11.91 6.69
N HIS A 473 0.56 12.26 7.46
CA HIS A 473 -0.50 13.14 6.96
C HIS A 473 0.07 14.48 6.50
N ARG A 474 0.99 15.05 7.28
CA ARG A 474 1.66 16.32 6.98
C ARG A 474 2.58 16.23 5.75
N PHE A 475 3.37 15.16 5.63
CA PHE A 475 4.20 14.89 4.44
C PHE A 475 3.33 14.85 3.19
N ILE A 476 2.26 14.05 3.21
CA ILE A 476 1.35 13.89 2.07
C ILE A 476 0.72 15.24 1.69
N SER A 477 0.16 15.96 2.67
CA SER A 477 -0.52 17.23 2.38
C SER A 477 0.44 18.29 1.88
N SER A 478 1.64 18.39 2.44
CA SER A 478 2.60 19.44 2.07
C SER A 478 3.26 19.14 0.73
N LEU A 479 3.59 17.88 0.45
CA LEU A 479 4.12 17.49 -0.86
C LEU A 479 3.05 17.58 -1.95
N ALA A 480 1.79 17.23 -1.66
CA ALA A 480 0.67 17.46 -2.57
C ALA A 480 0.53 18.95 -2.90
N GLN A 481 0.55 19.81 -1.87
CA GLN A 481 0.48 21.26 -2.07
C GLN A 481 1.66 21.76 -2.91
N ALA A 482 2.90 21.35 -2.61
CA ALA A 482 4.07 21.74 -3.38
C ALA A 482 4.01 21.30 -4.85
N ILE A 483 3.40 20.14 -5.13
CA ILE A 483 3.15 19.67 -6.50
C ILE A 483 2.11 20.55 -7.20
N LEU A 484 1.03 20.93 -6.51
CA LEU A 484 0.00 21.81 -7.06
C LEU A 484 0.56 23.21 -7.34
N ASP A 485 1.31 23.76 -6.38
CA ASP A 485 1.96 25.08 -6.51
C ASP A 485 2.94 25.09 -7.70
N ALA A 486 3.72 24.03 -7.88
CA ALA A 486 4.67 23.91 -8.98
C ALA A 486 4.00 23.67 -10.35
N SER A 487 2.82 23.05 -10.39
CA SER A 487 2.08 22.78 -11.63
C SER A 487 1.13 23.92 -12.02
N GLY A 488 0.77 24.81 -11.08
CA GLY A 488 -0.22 25.86 -11.28
C GLY A 488 -1.66 25.33 -11.43
N LEU A 489 -1.90 24.03 -11.17
CA LEU A 489 -3.20 23.38 -11.32
C LEU A 489 -3.99 23.38 -10.01
N SER A 490 -5.33 23.40 -10.13
CA SER A 490 -6.19 23.12 -8.98
C SER A 490 -6.14 21.64 -8.60
N GLU A 491 -6.47 21.31 -7.35
CA GLU A 491 -6.49 19.92 -6.88
C GLU A 491 -7.43 19.03 -7.72
N GLU A 492 -8.57 19.56 -8.14
CA GLU A 492 -9.55 18.86 -8.99
C GLU A 492 -8.99 18.60 -10.39
N ALA A 493 -8.32 19.59 -10.99
CA ALA A 493 -7.68 19.46 -12.29
C ALA A 493 -6.53 18.45 -12.24
N ALA A 494 -5.61 18.57 -11.27
CA ALA A 494 -4.51 17.63 -11.06
C ALA A 494 -5.01 16.19 -10.86
N ASN A 495 -6.12 16.01 -10.13
CA ASN A 495 -6.72 14.70 -9.94
C ASN A 495 -7.35 14.13 -11.22
N LYS A 496 -7.97 14.97 -12.05
CA LYS A 496 -8.60 14.57 -13.32
C LYS A 496 -7.56 14.27 -14.40
N GLU A 497 -6.54 15.13 -14.51
CA GLU A 497 -5.49 15.09 -15.54
C GLU A 497 -4.38 14.07 -15.23
N ARG A 498 -4.36 13.50 -14.02
CA ARG A 498 -3.41 12.45 -13.60
C ARG A 498 -1.95 12.86 -13.79
N ILE A 499 -1.58 14.03 -13.28
CA ILE A 499 -0.22 14.53 -13.37
C ILE A 499 0.82 13.52 -12.83
N PRO A 500 1.96 13.31 -13.52
CA PRO A 500 2.97 12.33 -13.13
C PRO A 500 3.47 12.48 -11.69
N GLU A 501 3.62 13.71 -11.20
CA GLU A 501 4.06 14.02 -9.84
C GLU A 501 3.09 13.50 -8.77
N ALA A 502 1.79 13.49 -9.04
CA ALA A 502 0.79 12.92 -8.13
C ALA A 502 0.98 11.40 -7.98
N LEU A 503 1.35 10.72 -9.08
CA LEU A 503 1.66 9.30 -9.07
C LEU A 503 2.97 9.02 -8.31
N ILE A 504 3.96 9.91 -8.43
CA ILE A 504 5.20 9.84 -7.64
C ILE A 504 4.88 9.98 -6.14
N LEU A 505 4.09 10.97 -5.73
CA LEU A 505 3.64 11.11 -4.34
C LEU A 505 2.97 9.83 -3.83
N ARG A 506 2.03 9.27 -4.62
CA ARG A 506 1.35 8.01 -4.29
C ARG A 506 2.34 6.83 -4.19
N ARG A 507 3.40 6.80 -4.99
CA ARG A 507 4.45 5.77 -4.94
C ARG A 507 5.35 5.89 -3.71
N LEU A 508 5.79 7.09 -3.35
CA LEU A 508 6.64 7.36 -2.19
C LEU A 508 5.96 6.93 -0.88
N VAL A 509 4.66 7.17 -0.82
CA VAL A 509 3.85 6.98 0.38
C VAL A 509 3.21 5.59 0.40
N GLY A 510 2.88 5.03 -0.76
CA GLY A 510 1.94 3.91 -0.92
C GLY A 510 0.49 4.38 -0.78
N HIS A 511 -0.47 3.47 -1.01
CA HIS A 511 -1.91 3.79 -0.88
C HIS A 511 -2.23 4.43 0.48
N SER A 512 -2.76 5.66 0.45
CA SER A 512 -3.14 6.40 1.66
C SER A 512 -4.42 7.20 1.42
N VAL A 513 -5.43 6.99 2.25
CA VAL A 513 -6.67 7.78 2.23
C VAL A 513 -6.52 9.18 2.84
N ALA A 514 -5.29 9.61 3.13
CA ALA A 514 -5.00 10.89 3.76
C ALA A 514 -5.22 12.09 2.83
N HIS A 515 -5.15 11.87 1.50
CA HIS A 515 -5.32 12.89 0.48
C HIS A 515 -5.91 12.27 -0.79
N SER A 516 -6.63 13.06 -1.58
CA SER A 516 -7.29 12.65 -2.83
C SER A 516 -6.30 12.03 -3.83
N MET A 517 -5.12 12.64 -3.96
CA MET A 517 -4.02 12.23 -4.83
C MET A 517 -3.38 10.88 -4.43
N THR A 518 -3.53 10.45 -3.18
CA THR A 518 -2.96 9.17 -2.68
C THR A 518 -4.02 8.10 -2.40
N ALA A 519 -5.31 8.45 -2.47
CA ALA A 519 -6.43 7.56 -2.22
C ALA A 519 -6.61 6.57 -3.38
N GLY A 520 -6.86 5.30 -3.06
CA GLY A 520 -7.15 4.28 -4.08
C GLY A 520 -8.48 4.56 -4.78
N ARG A 521 -8.48 4.58 -6.11
CA ARG A 521 -9.62 4.94 -6.97
C ARG A 521 -10.36 3.70 -7.50
N GLY A 522 -11.03 2.96 -6.60
CA GLY A 522 -11.98 1.89 -6.98
C GLY A 522 -11.37 0.53 -7.38
N GLN A 523 -12.23 -0.40 -7.79
CA GLN A 523 -11.91 -1.82 -8.02
C GLN A 523 -11.08 -2.07 -9.30
N PHE A 524 -10.94 -1.06 -10.16
CA PHE A 524 -10.09 -1.04 -11.36
C PHE A 524 -8.90 -0.08 -11.23
N ASP A 525 -8.67 0.47 -10.03
CA ASP A 525 -7.44 1.19 -9.76
C ASP A 525 -6.31 0.18 -9.92
N VAL A 526 -5.41 0.44 -10.88
CA VAL A 526 -4.21 -0.38 -11.04
C VAL A 526 -3.51 -0.31 -9.69
N HIS A 527 -3.55 -1.43 -8.96
CA HIS A 527 -2.76 -1.60 -7.76
C HIS A 527 -1.35 -1.14 -8.12
N THR A 528 -0.69 -0.37 -7.26
CA THR A 528 0.74 -0.08 -7.44
C THR A 528 1.61 -1.35 -7.25
N ASP A 529 1.07 -2.51 -7.60
CA ASP A 529 1.63 -3.86 -7.65
C ASP A 529 2.75 -4.01 -8.66
N THR A 530 3.02 -3.00 -9.49
CA THR A 530 4.15 -3.07 -10.39
C THR A 530 5.44 -2.67 -9.65
N TYR A 531 6.14 -3.70 -9.20
CA TYR A 531 7.57 -3.70 -8.90
C TYR A 531 8.36 -2.81 -9.91
N THR A 532 9.20 -1.94 -9.36
CA THR A 532 10.45 -1.38 -9.95
C THR A 532 10.45 -1.06 -11.47
N GLY A 533 10.02 0.15 -11.89
CA GLY A 533 10.37 0.54 -13.27
C GLY A 533 9.89 1.86 -13.86
N ALA A 534 8.82 2.49 -13.36
CA ALA A 534 8.26 3.65 -14.09
C ALA A 534 8.96 4.99 -13.83
N PHE A 535 9.43 5.25 -12.60
CA PHE A 535 10.06 6.52 -12.24
C PHE A 535 11.50 6.30 -11.77
N SER A 536 12.44 7.06 -12.32
CA SER A 536 13.83 7.08 -11.87
C SER A 536 13.95 7.72 -10.48
N ILE A 537 15.01 7.38 -9.75
CA ILE A 537 15.32 8.00 -8.46
C ILE A 537 15.48 9.51 -8.63
N LYS A 538 16.13 9.96 -9.71
CA LYS A 538 16.23 11.39 -10.08
C LYS A 538 14.87 12.08 -10.17
N SER A 539 13.89 11.50 -10.88
CA SER A 539 12.55 12.09 -10.99
C SER A 539 11.83 12.12 -9.65
N MET A 540 11.94 11.05 -8.85
CA MET A 540 11.39 11.01 -7.50
C MET A 540 12.08 12.02 -6.57
N LYS A 541 13.40 12.21 -6.70
CA LYS A 541 14.22 13.15 -5.93
C LYS A 541 13.78 14.58 -6.20
N ARG A 542 13.61 14.94 -7.47
CA ARG A 542 13.08 16.25 -7.89
C ARG A 542 11.72 16.56 -7.25
N VAL A 543 10.83 15.57 -7.16
CA VAL A 543 9.51 15.76 -6.54
C VAL A 543 9.63 15.88 -5.04
N ILE A 544 10.29 14.93 -4.37
CA ILE A 544 10.37 14.92 -2.91
C ILE A 544 11.09 16.16 -2.38
N ASP A 545 12.11 16.68 -3.08
CA ASP A 545 12.85 17.89 -2.69
C ASP A 545 12.03 19.20 -2.84
N ARG A 546 10.86 19.16 -3.49
CA ARG A 546 9.92 20.29 -3.43
C ARG A 546 9.25 20.40 -2.07
N LEU A 547 9.34 19.36 -1.23
CA LEU A 547 8.82 19.41 0.12
C LEU A 547 9.66 20.37 0.95
N ASP A 548 9.05 21.48 1.32
CA ASP A 548 9.59 22.37 2.33
C ASP A 548 8.61 22.54 3.49
N TYR A 549 9.14 22.97 4.63
CA TYR A 549 8.39 23.35 5.81
C TYR A 549 8.71 24.80 6.16
N PRO A 550 8.10 25.78 5.48
CA PRO A 550 8.45 27.19 5.63
C PRO A 550 8.38 27.64 7.09
N GLY A 551 9.43 28.35 7.52
CA GLY A 551 9.54 28.89 8.88
C GLY A 551 9.78 27.84 9.97
N VAL A 552 10.08 26.59 9.62
CA VAL A 552 10.53 25.55 10.56
C VAL A 552 12.05 25.50 10.56
N GLU A 553 12.65 25.75 11.71
CA GLU A 553 14.09 25.60 11.89
C GLU A 553 14.43 24.13 12.18
N PHE A 554 15.49 23.62 11.55
CA PHE A 554 16.03 22.29 11.79
C PHE A 554 17.49 22.42 12.19
N TYR A 555 17.87 21.77 13.29
CA TYR A 555 19.24 21.79 13.81
C TYR A 555 20.01 20.54 13.37
N PRO A 556 21.28 20.63 12.96
CA PRO A 556 22.09 19.47 12.54
C PRO A 556 22.19 18.38 13.60
N TYR A 557 22.41 17.14 13.16
CA TYR A 557 22.58 16.01 14.06
C TYR A 557 23.88 16.12 14.86
N GLN A 558 23.75 16.08 16.18
CA GLN A 558 24.85 15.92 17.13
C GLN A 558 24.83 14.47 17.66
N MET A 559 25.97 13.79 17.65
CA MET A 559 26.06 12.44 18.22
C MET A 559 25.87 12.51 19.75
N PRO A 560 24.98 11.70 20.36
CA PRO A 560 24.83 11.68 21.82
C PRO A 560 26.14 11.26 22.50
N ASP A 561 26.52 11.97 23.57
CA ASP A 561 27.69 11.62 24.37
C ASP A 561 27.48 10.30 25.12
N ASP A 562 28.38 9.34 24.91
CA ASP A 562 28.34 8.07 25.62
C ASP A 562 28.51 8.28 27.14
N GLY A 563 27.53 7.80 27.91
CA GLY A 563 27.55 7.82 29.37
C GLY A 563 26.90 9.05 30.05
N VAL A 564 26.60 10.14 29.33
CA VAL A 564 25.95 11.32 29.91
C VAL A 564 24.47 11.36 29.54
N LYS A 565 23.59 10.94 30.46
CA LYS A 565 22.15 11.04 30.24
C LYS A 565 21.64 12.46 30.43
N LYS A 566 21.33 13.14 29.31
CA LYS A 566 20.67 14.44 29.31
C LYS A 566 19.19 14.26 29.67
N ARG A 567 18.70 15.00 30.67
CA ARG A 567 17.26 15.04 31.00
C ARG A 567 16.56 16.00 30.05
N MET A 568 15.47 15.55 29.45
CA MET A 568 14.50 16.40 28.75
C MET A 568 13.85 17.29 29.82
N ARG A 569 14.33 18.53 29.96
CA ARG A 569 13.90 19.48 31.00
C ARG A 569 12.64 20.21 30.59
#